data_AF-A0A3D6BQ16-F1
#
_entry.id   AF-A0A3D6BQ16-F1
#
_cell.length_a   1.000
_cell.length_b   1.000
_cell.length_c   1.000
_cell.angle_alpha   90.00
_cell.angle_beta   90.00
_cell.angle_gamma   90.00
#
_symmetry.space_group_name_H-M   'P 1'
#
loop_
_entity.id
_entity.type
_entity.pdbx_description
1 polymer ?
#
loop_
_entity_poly.entity_id
_entity_poly.type
_entity_poly.pdbx_seq_one_letter_code
_entity_poly.pdbx_strand_id
1 'polypeptide(L)'
;MSTLRFHAIKKSLNKKPIKIEEKERRSNIFCANVFNEDKMRQYLTKEAFVSVMDAIVNGTKIDRVVADHISTGMKEWAISKGVTHYTHWFQPLTGATAEKHDAFFEPIGNGRAIEKFGGGQLVQQEPDASSFPNGGIRNTFEARGYTAWDPTSPAFVYGTTLCIPTVFVAYTGEALDYKTPLLRALQ
;
A
#
# COMPACT_ATOMS: atom_id res chain seq x y z
N MET A 1 -40.17 -25.00 0.06
CA MET A 1 -38.94 -25.14 0.89
C MET A 1 -37.73 -24.74 0.06
N SER A 2 -36.84 -23.91 0.58
CA SER A 2 -35.64 -23.43 -0.12
C SER A 2 -34.71 -24.61 -0.49
N THR A 3 -34.58 -24.92 -1.78
CA THR A 3 -33.75 -26.02 -2.32
C THR A 3 -32.27 -25.62 -2.52
N LEU A 4 -31.95 -24.34 -2.33
CA LEU A 4 -30.60 -23.77 -2.49
C LEU A 4 -29.59 -24.39 -1.51
N ARG A 5 -30.00 -24.66 -0.26
CA ARG A 5 -29.16 -25.32 0.75
C ARG A 5 -28.68 -26.69 0.28
N PHE A 6 -29.58 -27.51 -0.24
CA PHE A 6 -29.26 -28.86 -0.71
C PHE A 6 -28.38 -28.84 -1.97
N HIS A 7 -28.58 -27.85 -2.85
CA HIS A 7 -27.67 -27.63 -3.99
C HIS A 7 -26.25 -27.24 -3.56
N ALA A 8 -26.12 -26.36 -2.57
CA ALA A 8 -24.81 -25.95 -2.05
C ALA A 8 -24.04 -27.13 -1.45
N ILE A 9 -24.72 -28.00 -0.68
CA ILE A 9 -24.12 -29.22 -0.10
C ILE A 9 -23.64 -30.15 -1.22
N LYS A 10 -24.48 -30.42 -2.23
CA LYS A 10 -24.12 -31.27 -3.38
C LYS A 10 -22.93 -30.70 -4.16
N LYS A 11 -22.87 -29.37 -4.34
CA LYS A 11 -21.75 -28.69 -5.02
C LYS A 11 -20.44 -28.78 -4.21
N SER A 12 -20.53 -28.71 -2.88
CA SER A 12 -19.37 -28.81 -1.98
C SER A 12 -18.68 -30.18 -2.08
N LEU A 13 -19.47 -31.26 -2.17
CA LEU A 13 -18.95 -32.63 -2.30
C LEU A 13 -18.07 -32.86 -3.54
N ASN A 14 -18.25 -32.04 -4.59
CA ASN A 14 -17.48 -32.12 -5.82
C ASN A 14 -16.21 -31.26 -5.82
N LYS A 15 -15.95 -30.46 -4.77
CA LYS A 15 -14.72 -29.64 -4.71
C LYS A 15 -13.51 -30.53 -4.43
N LYS A 16 -12.56 -30.54 -5.37
CA LYS A 16 -11.26 -31.17 -5.18
C LYS A 16 -10.30 -30.18 -4.50
N PRO A 17 -9.49 -30.62 -3.52
CA PRO A 17 -8.45 -29.78 -2.94
C PRO A 17 -7.47 -29.28 -4.01
N ILE A 18 -7.05 -28.03 -3.88
CA ILE A 18 -5.98 -27.46 -4.71
C ILE A 18 -4.68 -28.12 -4.27
N LYS A 19 -4.01 -28.82 -5.18
CA LYS A 19 -2.68 -29.38 -4.93
C LYS A 19 -1.65 -28.27 -5.11
N ILE A 20 -0.84 -28.03 -4.09
CA ILE A 20 0.25 -27.05 -4.13
C ILE A 20 1.56 -27.82 -4.29
N GLU A 21 2.32 -27.50 -5.33
CA GLU A 21 3.67 -28.06 -5.55
C GLU A 21 4.72 -27.11 -4.95
N GLU A 22 5.48 -27.60 -3.99
CA GLU A 22 6.55 -26.83 -3.34
C GLU A 22 7.89 -27.12 -4.02
N LYS A 23 8.21 -26.34 -5.06
CA LYS A 23 9.41 -26.56 -5.90
C LYS A 23 10.67 -25.94 -5.31
N GLU A 24 10.54 -24.93 -4.47
CA GLU A 24 11.65 -24.11 -3.98
C GLU A 24 11.77 -24.15 -2.46
N ARG A 25 12.97 -23.89 -1.96
CA ARG A 25 13.21 -23.75 -0.51
C ARG A 25 12.45 -22.53 0.00
N ARG A 26 11.77 -22.68 1.15
CA ARG A 26 10.97 -21.60 1.76
C ARG A 26 11.75 -20.30 1.99
N SER A 27 13.05 -20.39 2.27
CA SER A 27 13.93 -19.22 2.42
C SER A 27 14.05 -18.39 1.14
N ASN A 28 13.94 -19.00 -0.04
CA ASN A 28 14.11 -18.29 -1.31
C ASN A 28 12.88 -17.46 -1.67
N ILE A 29 11.70 -17.89 -1.23
CA ILE A 29 10.42 -17.20 -1.47
C ILE A 29 10.03 -16.26 -0.33
N PHE A 30 10.63 -16.42 0.84
CA PHE A 30 10.37 -15.57 2.00
C PHE A 30 10.74 -14.11 1.71
N CYS A 31 9.84 -13.18 2.04
CA CYS A 31 9.98 -11.74 1.74
C CYS A 31 10.21 -11.41 0.25
N ALA A 32 10.01 -12.36 -0.68
CA ALA A 32 10.28 -12.13 -2.09
C ALA A 32 9.49 -10.95 -2.66
N ASN A 33 8.29 -10.68 -2.14
CA ASN A 33 7.38 -9.60 -2.56
C ASN A 33 7.32 -8.43 -1.56
N VAL A 34 8.35 -8.25 -0.74
CA VAL A 34 8.44 -7.15 0.23
C VAL A 34 9.64 -6.27 -0.13
N PHE A 35 9.45 -4.95 -0.12
CA PHE A 35 10.52 -3.96 -0.31
C PHE A 35 11.29 -3.80 1.01
N ASN A 36 11.98 -4.88 1.39
CA ASN A 36 12.75 -4.97 2.63
C ASN A 36 14.12 -4.27 2.52
N GLU A 37 14.91 -4.29 3.59
CA GLU A 37 16.24 -3.65 3.63
C GLU A 37 17.15 -4.09 2.47
N ASP A 38 17.18 -5.38 2.14
CA ASP A 38 18.00 -5.89 1.02
C ASP A 38 17.58 -5.28 -0.31
N LYS A 39 16.28 -5.14 -0.55
CA LYS A 39 15.75 -4.48 -1.75
C LYS A 39 16.01 -2.98 -1.71
N MET A 40 15.86 -2.34 -0.56
CA MET A 40 16.20 -0.93 -0.44
C MET A 40 17.67 -0.67 -0.78
N ARG A 41 18.60 -1.52 -0.31
CA ARG A 41 20.04 -1.42 -0.65
C ARG A 41 20.34 -1.63 -2.13
N GLN A 42 19.51 -2.41 -2.83
CA GLN A 42 19.68 -2.69 -4.27
C GLN A 42 19.09 -1.59 -5.15
N TYR A 43 17.98 -0.98 -4.75
CA TYR A 43 17.18 -0.09 -5.60
C TYR A 43 17.25 1.39 -5.19
N LEU A 44 17.69 1.71 -3.97
CA LEU A 44 17.81 3.08 -3.49
C LEU A 44 19.25 3.58 -3.59
N THR A 45 19.41 4.90 -3.72
CA THR A 45 20.71 5.54 -3.46
C THR A 45 21.10 5.38 -1.99
N LYS A 46 22.39 5.54 -1.68
CA LYS A 46 22.89 5.44 -0.31
C LYS A 46 22.18 6.45 0.61
N GLU A 47 21.98 7.66 0.12
CA GLU A 47 21.33 8.76 0.83
C GLU A 47 19.85 8.45 1.11
N ALA A 48 19.14 7.92 0.10
CA ALA A 48 17.75 7.52 0.25
C ALA A 48 17.59 6.35 1.22
N PHE A 49 18.46 5.34 1.15
CA PHE A 49 18.48 4.23 2.08
C PHE A 49 18.66 4.70 3.53
N VAL A 50 19.68 5.52 3.80
CA VAL A 50 19.95 6.04 5.14
C VAL A 50 18.75 6.85 5.66
N SER A 51 18.17 7.71 4.83
CA SER A 51 16.99 8.50 5.20
C SER A 51 15.78 7.64 5.57
N VAL A 52 15.52 6.55 4.85
CA VAL A 52 14.43 5.61 5.21
C VAL A 52 14.73 4.92 6.53
N MET A 53 15.97 4.45 6.74
CA MET A 53 16.36 3.80 7.99
C MET A 53 16.27 4.75 9.20
N ASP A 54 16.70 6.00 9.03
CA ASP A 54 16.56 7.03 10.07
C ASP A 54 15.07 7.33 10.36
N ALA A 55 14.23 7.39 9.33
CA ALA A 55 12.78 7.56 9.51
C ALA A 55 12.14 6.38 10.28
N ILE A 56 12.60 5.15 10.04
CA ILE A 56 12.12 3.95 10.74
C ILE A 56 12.56 3.93 12.21
N VAL A 57 13.84 4.23 12.47
CA VAL A 57 14.44 4.08 13.81
C VAL A 57 14.18 5.31 14.69
N ASN A 58 14.32 6.50 14.13
CA ASN A 58 14.31 7.77 14.87
C ASN A 58 13.03 8.59 14.64
N GLY A 59 12.14 8.17 13.73
CA GLY A 59 10.93 8.93 13.39
C GLY A 59 11.21 10.25 12.66
N THR A 60 12.39 10.38 12.03
CA THR A 60 12.76 11.59 11.29
C THR A 60 11.91 11.79 10.04
N LYS A 61 11.66 13.04 9.67
CA LYS A 61 10.94 13.37 8.43
C LYS A 61 11.82 13.08 7.20
N ILE A 62 11.22 12.45 6.19
CA ILE A 62 11.85 12.24 4.89
C ILE A 62 11.68 13.52 4.07
N ASP A 63 12.79 14.09 3.60
CA ASP A 63 12.76 15.27 2.73
C ASP A 63 12.12 14.93 1.37
N ARG A 64 11.44 15.91 0.76
CA ARG A 64 10.74 15.74 -0.52
C ARG A 64 11.65 15.28 -1.66
N VAL A 65 12.88 15.82 -1.74
CA VAL A 65 13.84 15.43 -2.78
C VAL A 65 14.26 13.97 -2.59
N VAL A 66 14.47 13.56 -1.34
CA VAL A 66 14.80 12.18 -1.00
C VAL A 66 13.61 11.24 -1.29
N ALA A 67 12.38 11.70 -1.02
CA ALA A 67 11.17 10.96 -1.34
C ALA A 67 11.03 10.66 -2.84
N ASP A 68 11.41 11.58 -3.73
CA ASP A 68 11.41 11.35 -5.18
C ASP A 68 12.42 10.26 -5.60
N HIS A 69 13.57 10.19 -4.94
CA HIS A 69 14.52 9.10 -5.14
C HIS A 69 13.99 7.76 -4.61
N ILE A 70 13.33 7.77 -3.45
CA ILE A 70 12.72 6.57 -2.86
C ILE A 70 11.59 6.05 -3.76
N SER A 71 10.70 6.93 -4.23
CA SER A 71 9.58 6.55 -5.09
C SER A 71 10.08 5.96 -6.40
N THR A 72 11.14 6.53 -6.98
CA THR A 72 11.75 6.01 -8.21
C THR A 72 12.28 4.59 -7.99
N GLY A 73 13.10 4.36 -6.96
CA GLY A 73 13.64 3.02 -6.68
C GLY A 73 12.57 1.99 -6.30
N MET A 74 11.56 2.40 -5.53
CA MET A 74 10.41 1.55 -5.17
C MET A 74 9.58 1.16 -6.40
N LYS A 75 9.36 2.11 -7.32
CA LYS A 75 8.66 1.87 -8.59
C LYS A 75 9.43 0.90 -9.48
N GLU A 76 10.74 1.11 -9.67
CA GLU A 76 11.56 0.21 -10.49
C GLU A 76 11.58 -1.22 -9.92
N TRP A 77 11.67 -1.36 -8.60
CA TRP A 77 11.51 -2.66 -7.94
C TRP A 77 10.14 -3.29 -8.21
N ALA A 78 9.06 -2.53 -8.06
CA ALA A 78 7.70 -3.03 -8.29
C ALA A 78 7.50 -3.45 -9.76
N ILE A 79 7.93 -2.62 -10.71
CA ILE A 79 7.84 -2.91 -12.15
C ILE A 79 8.65 -4.17 -12.51
N SER A 80 9.82 -4.38 -11.88
CA SER A 80 10.61 -5.61 -12.08
C SER A 80 9.86 -6.89 -11.68
N LYS A 81 8.77 -6.75 -10.91
CA LYS A 81 7.86 -7.83 -10.51
C LYS A 81 6.58 -7.92 -11.35
N GLY A 82 6.44 -7.10 -12.39
CA GLY A 82 5.24 -7.05 -13.22
C GLY A 82 4.07 -6.28 -12.59
N VAL A 83 4.35 -5.44 -11.59
CA VAL A 83 3.35 -4.56 -10.99
C VAL A 83 2.98 -3.45 -11.97
N THR A 84 1.69 -3.14 -12.05
CA THR A 84 1.15 -2.10 -12.93
C THR A 84 0.48 -0.95 -12.17
N HIS A 85 0.08 -1.20 -10.93
CA HIS A 85 -0.63 -0.25 -10.07
C HIS A 85 0.08 -0.07 -8.74
N TYR A 86 -0.21 1.02 -8.04
CA TYR A 86 0.10 1.20 -6.64
C TYR A 86 -1.15 1.60 -5.86
N THR A 87 -1.10 1.40 -4.55
CA THR A 87 -2.18 1.79 -3.64
C THR A 87 -1.63 2.19 -2.29
N HIS A 88 -2.23 3.22 -1.69
CA HIS A 88 -2.08 3.50 -0.26
C HIS A 88 -2.95 2.52 0.51
N TRP A 89 -2.29 1.65 1.27
CA TRP A 89 -2.89 0.52 1.96
C TRP A 89 -3.08 0.85 3.44
N PHE A 90 -4.33 1.01 3.86
CA PHE A 90 -4.67 1.38 5.24
C PHE A 90 -5.95 0.72 5.73
N GLN A 91 -6.15 0.78 7.06
CA GLN A 91 -7.29 0.17 7.75
C GLN A 91 -8.12 1.28 8.42
N PRO A 92 -9.12 1.84 7.72
CA PRO A 92 -10.02 2.83 8.30
C PRO A 92 -10.87 2.24 9.43
N LEU A 93 -11.50 3.11 10.22
CA LEU A 93 -12.38 2.75 11.34
C LEU A 93 -13.64 1.96 10.95
N THR A 94 -13.83 1.62 9.67
CA THR A 94 -14.92 0.78 9.18
C THR A 94 -14.64 -0.72 9.34
N GLY A 95 -13.43 -1.09 9.76
CA GLY A 95 -13.05 -2.48 10.07
C GLY A 95 -12.64 -3.33 8.87
N ALA A 96 -12.63 -2.77 7.65
CA ALA A 96 -12.10 -3.41 6.45
C ALA A 96 -10.94 -2.58 5.87
N THR A 97 -10.02 -3.23 5.17
CA THR A 97 -8.93 -2.56 4.46
C THR A 97 -9.50 -1.66 3.34
N ALA A 98 -8.98 -0.45 3.24
CA ALA A 98 -9.23 0.44 2.12
C ALA A 98 -8.03 0.46 1.18
N GLU A 99 -8.33 0.40 -0.11
CA GLU A 99 -7.34 0.47 -1.19
C GLU A 99 -7.95 1.29 -2.33
N LYS A 100 -7.18 2.25 -2.85
CA LYS A 100 -7.45 2.90 -4.13
C LYS A 100 -6.29 2.59 -5.07
N HIS A 101 -6.58 1.93 -6.19
CA HIS A 101 -5.56 1.50 -7.13
C HIS A 101 -5.36 2.58 -8.19
N ASP A 102 -4.16 3.16 -8.20
CA ASP A 102 -3.72 4.14 -9.20
C ASP A 102 -2.67 3.47 -10.10
N ALA A 103 -2.72 3.71 -11.40
CA ALA A 103 -1.75 3.16 -12.33
C ALA A 103 -0.44 3.96 -12.31
N PHE A 104 0.70 3.30 -12.54
CA PHE A 104 1.95 4.03 -12.82
C PHE A 104 1.92 4.75 -14.18
N PHE A 105 1.03 4.32 -15.07
CA PHE A 105 0.93 4.81 -16.44
C PHE A 105 0.47 6.27 -16.52
N GLU A 106 1.26 7.13 -17.16
CA GLU A 106 0.95 8.53 -17.44
C GLU A 106 1.19 8.85 -18.94
N PRO A 107 0.16 9.31 -19.69
CA PRO A 107 0.35 9.79 -21.06
C PRO A 107 1.16 11.10 -21.09
N ILE A 108 2.20 11.16 -21.92
CA ILE A 108 3.06 12.35 -22.08
C ILE A 108 2.81 13.12 -23.39
N GLY A 109 1.71 12.81 -24.07
CA GLY A 109 1.36 13.37 -25.37
C GLY A 109 2.10 12.71 -26.55
N ASN A 110 1.72 13.09 -27.77
CA ASN A 110 2.29 12.56 -29.03
C ASN A 110 2.24 11.03 -29.15
N GLY A 111 1.20 10.39 -28.60
CA GLY A 111 1.03 8.93 -28.63
C GLY A 111 2.03 8.15 -27.76
N ARG A 112 2.75 8.82 -26.85
CA ARG A 112 3.69 8.20 -25.91
C ARG A 112 3.16 8.23 -24.48
N ALA A 113 3.60 7.27 -23.68
CA ALA A 113 3.31 7.18 -22.26
C ALA A 113 4.54 6.68 -21.51
N ILE A 114 4.56 6.91 -20.20
CA ILE A 114 5.63 6.48 -19.30
C ILE A 114 5.05 5.97 -17.99
N GLU A 115 5.82 5.16 -17.27
CA GLU A 115 5.53 4.77 -15.90
C GLU A 115 6.19 5.76 -14.92
N LYS A 116 5.36 6.45 -14.14
CA LYS A 116 5.77 7.46 -13.18
C LYS A 116 5.20 7.18 -11.81
N PHE A 117 6.03 7.44 -10.80
CA PHE A 117 5.65 7.42 -9.40
C PHE A 117 6.49 8.43 -8.64
N GLY A 118 5.89 9.55 -8.27
CA GLY A 118 6.58 10.67 -7.62
C GLY A 118 6.62 10.56 -6.10
N GLY A 119 7.59 11.22 -5.46
CA GLY A 119 7.76 11.27 -4.02
C GLY A 119 6.57 11.93 -3.32
N GLY A 120 5.92 12.89 -4.00
CA GLY A 120 4.63 13.43 -3.54
C GLY A 120 3.57 12.34 -3.38
N GLN A 121 3.40 11.49 -4.40
CA GLN A 121 2.44 10.37 -4.36
C GLN A 121 2.82 9.30 -3.35
N LEU A 122 4.11 9.14 -3.05
CA LEU A 122 4.58 8.22 -2.01
C LEU A 122 4.27 8.76 -0.60
N VAL A 123 4.70 9.99 -0.29
CA VAL A 123 4.69 10.51 1.08
C VAL A 123 3.29 10.88 1.54
N GLN A 124 2.49 11.50 0.68
CA GLN A 124 1.15 11.96 1.03
C GLN A 124 0.21 11.95 -0.17
N GLN A 125 -0.92 11.27 -0.06
CA GLN A 125 -1.98 11.34 -1.06
C GLN A 125 -3.25 11.94 -0.46
N GLU A 126 -3.99 12.67 -1.28
CA GLU A 126 -5.39 12.99 -1.03
C GLU A 126 -6.22 11.86 -1.66
N PRO A 127 -6.56 10.78 -0.91
CA PRO A 127 -7.58 9.86 -1.39
C PRO A 127 -8.89 10.65 -1.57
N ASP A 128 -9.65 10.32 -2.60
CA ASP A 128 -11.03 10.82 -2.75
C ASP A 128 -11.88 10.21 -1.62
N ALA A 129 -11.80 10.85 -0.46
CA ALA A 129 -12.34 10.36 0.79
C ALA A 129 -13.85 10.65 0.94
N SER A 130 -14.47 11.23 -0.09
CA SER A 130 -15.92 11.43 -0.17
C SER A 130 -16.71 10.13 -0.09
N SER A 131 -16.08 9.01 -0.48
CA SER A 131 -16.67 7.67 -0.50
C SER A 131 -16.49 6.88 0.80
N PHE A 132 -15.67 7.35 1.75
CA PHE A 132 -15.43 6.61 3.00
C PHE A 132 -16.47 6.96 4.09
N PRO A 133 -17.06 5.96 4.77
CA PRO A 133 -18.03 6.17 5.84
C PRO A 133 -17.45 7.03 6.97
N ASN A 134 -18.09 8.16 7.22
CA ASN A 134 -17.70 9.20 8.17
C ASN A 134 -18.30 8.99 9.59
N GLY A 135 -18.85 7.81 9.87
CA GLY A 135 -19.35 7.43 11.21
C GLY A 135 -20.43 8.35 11.80
N GLY A 136 -21.10 9.15 10.99
CA GLY A 136 -22.08 10.16 11.44
C GLY A 136 -21.46 11.44 12.04
N ILE A 137 -20.14 11.62 11.96
CA ILE A 137 -19.42 12.72 12.63
C ILE A 137 -19.26 13.96 11.73
N ARG A 138 -19.58 13.91 10.41
CA ARG A 138 -19.21 14.98 9.46
C ARG A 138 -20.17 15.24 8.29
N ASN A 139 -20.20 16.49 7.81
CA ASN A 139 -20.79 16.90 6.52
C ASN A 139 -19.89 16.48 5.34
N THR A 140 -20.50 16.08 4.21
CA THR A 140 -19.82 15.52 3.02
C THR A 140 -18.80 16.44 2.35
N PHE A 141 -18.88 17.76 2.54
CA PHE A 141 -17.93 18.74 2.01
C PHE A 141 -16.60 18.79 2.80
N GLU A 142 -16.61 18.37 4.07
CA GLU A 142 -15.45 18.37 4.98
C GLU A 142 -14.76 17.00 5.08
N ALA A 143 -15.20 16.03 4.26
CA ALA A 143 -14.70 14.66 4.22
C ALA A 143 -13.35 14.55 3.48
N ARG A 144 -12.46 15.54 3.62
CA ARG A 144 -11.08 15.44 3.14
C ARG A 144 -10.24 14.69 4.16
N GLY A 145 -9.63 13.60 3.71
CA GLY A 145 -8.64 12.85 4.47
C GLY A 145 -7.33 12.78 3.70
N TYR A 146 -6.24 12.58 4.42
CA TYR A 146 -4.89 12.44 3.89
C TYR A 146 -4.36 11.09 4.29
N THR A 147 -3.75 10.39 3.32
CA THR A 147 -2.87 9.27 3.64
C THR A 147 -1.46 9.79 3.80
N ALA A 148 -0.71 9.23 4.75
CA ALA A 148 0.72 9.46 4.85
C ALA A 148 1.44 8.10 4.93
N TRP A 149 2.53 7.96 4.18
CA TRP A 149 3.31 6.73 4.20
C TRP A 149 3.93 6.49 5.58
N ASP A 150 3.77 5.27 6.09
CA ASP A 150 4.43 4.79 7.29
C ASP A 150 5.62 3.88 6.90
N PRO A 151 6.87 4.37 6.99
CA PRO A 151 8.04 3.59 6.60
C PRO A 151 8.34 2.45 7.58
N THR A 152 7.76 2.43 8.79
CA THR A 152 7.96 1.34 9.76
C THR A 152 7.36 0.02 9.29
N SER A 153 6.45 0.06 8.32
CA SER A 153 5.89 -1.11 7.65
C SER A 153 6.35 -1.11 6.19
N PRO A 154 7.10 -2.14 5.73
CA PRO A 154 7.66 -2.14 4.39
C PRO A 154 6.56 -2.25 3.33
N ALA A 155 6.74 -1.54 2.21
CA ALA A 155 5.89 -1.71 1.05
C ALA A 155 5.98 -3.14 0.50
N PHE A 156 4.90 -3.64 -0.07
CA PHE A 156 4.83 -5.01 -0.57
C PHE A 156 4.02 -5.12 -1.85
N VAL A 157 4.18 -6.22 -2.57
CA VAL A 157 3.41 -6.52 -3.77
C VAL A 157 2.33 -7.54 -3.45
N TYR A 158 1.09 -7.22 -3.82
CA TYR A 158 -0.03 -8.14 -3.79
C TYR A 158 -0.72 -8.16 -5.16
N GLY A 159 -0.77 -9.35 -5.77
CA GLY A 159 -1.20 -9.47 -7.17
C GLY A 159 -0.32 -8.64 -8.10
N THR A 160 -0.92 -7.66 -8.78
CA THR A 160 -0.25 -6.74 -9.70
C THR A 160 -0.13 -5.31 -9.14
N THR A 161 -0.24 -5.16 -7.82
CA THR A 161 -0.31 -3.85 -7.14
C THR A 161 0.79 -3.72 -6.07
N LEU A 162 1.48 -2.57 -6.08
CA LEU A 162 2.36 -2.12 -5.00
C LEU A 162 1.51 -1.53 -3.88
N CYS A 163 1.49 -2.19 -2.73
CA CYS A 163 0.80 -1.73 -1.53
C CYS A 163 1.77 -0.95 -0.65
N ILE A 164 1.44 0.30 -0.37
CA ILE A 164 2.22 1.24 0.44
C ILE A 164 1.51 1.40 1.78
N PRO A 165 2.02 0.84 2.89
CA PRO A 165 1.39 0.95 4.19
C PRO A 165 1.30 2.40 4.64
N THR A 166 0.10 2.87 4.93
CA THR A 166 -0.13 4.29 5.24
C THR A 166 -1.02 4.48 6.45
N VAL A 167 -0.86 5.61 7.11
CA VAL A 167 -1.85 6.12 8.06
C VAL A 167 -2.90 6.96 7.33
N PHE A 168 -4.11 7.03 7.87
CA PHE A 168 -5.20 7.86 7.34
C PHE A 168 -5.72 8.84 8.41
N VAL A 169 -5.60 10.13 8.10
CA VAL A 169 -5.96 11.22 9.00
C VAL A 169 -6.92 12.19 8.33
N ALA A 170 -7.76 12.82 9.13
CA ALA A 170 -8.62 13.91 8.69
C ALA A 170 -7.82 15.18 8.37
N TYR A 171 -8.40 16.09 7.59
CA TYR A 171 -7.90 17.47 7.47
C TYR A 171 -7.77 18.17 8.84
N THR A 172 -8.63 17.84 9.81
CA THR A 172 -8.56 18.35 11.19
C THR A 172 -7.47 17.70 12.05
N GLY A 173 -6.74 16.71 11.53
CA GLY A 173 -5.70 15.97 12.26
C GLY A 173 -6.21 14.80 13.11
N GLU A 174 -7.52 14.56 13.13
CA GLU A 174 -8.12 13.39 13.79
C GLU A 174 -7.73 12.10 13.07
N ALA A 175 -7.42 11.04 13.83
CA ALA A 175 -7.13 9.73 13.26
C ALA A 175 -8.41 9.09 12.71
N LEU A 176 -8.37 8.65 11.45
CA LEU A 176 -9.47 7.97 10.77
C LEU A 176 -9.13 6.49 10.48
N ASP A 177 -8.07 5.98 11.10
CA ASP A 177 -7.58 4.62 10.97
C ASP A 177 -7.23 3.98 12.32
N TYR A 178 -6.90 2.69 12.27
CA TYR A 178 -6.38 1.96 13.41
C TYR A 178 -4.86 2.09 13.60
N LYS A 179 -4.12 2.43 12.54
CA LYS A 179 -2.65 2.50 12.59
C LYS A 179 -2.18 3.71 13.41
N THR A 180 -2.77 4.89 13.23
CA THR A 180 -2.34 6.11 13.95
C THR A 180 -2.47 5.97 15.47
N PRO A 181 -3.61 5.53 16.04
CA PRO A 181 -3.72 5.34 17.49
C PRO A 181 -2.77 4.27 18.02
N LEU A 182 -2.53 3.19 17.27
CA LEU A 182 -1.58 2.15 17.64
C LEU A 182 -0.14 2.68 17.70
N LEU A 183 0.29 3.43 16.69
CA LEU A 183 1.63 4.03 16.67
C LEU A 183 1.83 4.99 17.86
N ARG A 184 0.81 5.78 18.21
CA ARG A 184 0.86 6.67 19.38
C ARG A 184 0.94 5.93 20.72
N ALA A 185 0.36 4.73 20.80
CA ALA A 185 0.37 3.93 22.04
C ALA A 185 1.68 3.15 22.26
N LEU A 186 2.49 2.98 21.20
CA LEU A 186 3.78 2.30 21.25
C LEU A 186 4.96 3.25 21.52
N GLN A 187 4.73 4.56 21.46
CA GLN A 187 5.69 5.62 21.82
C GLN A 187 5.65 5.89 23.32
#